data_AF-A0ABD5XP90-F1
#
_entry.id   AF-A0ABD5XP90-F1
#
_cell.length_a   1.000
_cell.length_b   1.000
_cell.length_c   1.000
_cell.angle_alpha   90.00
_cell.angle_beta   90.00
_cell.angle_gamma   90.00
#
_symmetry.space_group_name_H-M   'P 1'
#
loop_
_entity.id
_entity.type
_entity.pdbx_description
1 polymer ?
#
loop_
_entity_poly.entity_id
_entity_poly.type
_entity_poly.pdbx_seq_one_letter_code
_entity_poly.pdbx_strand_id
1 'polypeptide(L)' 'MVDALRIVAGAILVVGGGLAVVNHPLVDRFNRIVKSMGTKQTPDDIEMSETPILIGRLGGAVIVLYGIGIALGGI' A
#
# COMPACT_ATOMS: atom_id res chain seq x y z
N MET A 1 5.95 -28.33 -7.97
CA MET A 1 6.23 -27.21 -8.89
C MET A 1 5.93 -25.93 -8.16
N VAL A 2 6.91 -25.03 -8.07
CA VAL A 2 6.67 -23.70 -7.49
C VAL A 2 5.82 -22.93 -8.49
N ASP A 3 4.63 -22.51 -8.05
CA ASP A 3 3.72 -21.74 -8.88
C ASP A 3 4.28 -20.31 -8.98
N ALA A 4 4.96 -20.02 -10.10
CA ALA A 4 5.59 -18.73 -10.34
C ALA A 4 4.58 -17.57 -10.19
N LEU A 5 3.31 -17.81 -10.51
CA LEU A 5 2.24 -16.83 -10.33
C LEU A 5 2.05 -16.48 -8.85
N ARG A 6 2.07 -17.48 -7.95
CA ARG A 6 1.92 -17.26 -6.50
C ARG A 6 3.09 -16.45 -5.94
N ILE A 7 4.31 -16.80 -6.31
CA ILE A 7 5.50 -16.07 -5.85
C ILE A 7 5.45 -14.62 -6.34
N VAL A 8 5.13 -14.39 -7.61
CA VAL A 8 5.06 -13.04 -8.19
C VAL A 8 3.93 -12.24 -7.54
N ALA A 9 2.74 -12.83 -7.38
CA ALA A 9 1.62 -12.17 -6.72
C ALA A 9 1.95 -11.81 -5.25
N GLY A 10 2.52 -12.75 -4.50
CA GLY A 10 2.96 -12.52 -3.12
C GLY A 10 4.03 -11.42 -3.03
N ALA A 11 5.02 -11.43 -3.94
CA ALA A 11 6.05 -10.40 -4.00
C ALA A 11 5.49 -9.00 -4.28
N ILE A 12 4.53 -8.89 -5.23
CA ILE A 12 3.86 -7.61 -5.52
C ILE A 12 3.14 -7.09 -4.27
N LEU A 13 2.43 -7.96 -3.55
CA LEU A 13 1.73 -7.59 -2.32
C LEU A 13 2.71 -7.16 -1.21
N VAL A 14 3.82 -7.87 -1.03
CA VAL A 14 4.85 -7.49 -0.05
C VAL A 14 5.46 -6.13 -0.39
N VAL A 15 5.79 -5.88 -1.66
CA VAL A 15 6.33 -4.59 -2.10
C VAL A 15 5.30 -3.48 -1.92
N GLY A 16 4.07 -3.67 -2.42
CA GLY A 16 3.01 -2.67 -2.34
C GLY A 16 2.61 -2.35 -0.89
N GLY A 17 2.41 -3.38 -0.07
CA GLY A 17 2.13 -3.22 1.36
C GLY A 17 3.30 -2.57 2.10
N GLY A 18 4.54 -2.95 1.78
CA GLY A 18 5.75 -2.37 2.38
C GLY A 18 5.86 -0.87 2.11
N LEU A 19 5.57 -0.43 0.88
CA LEU A 19 5.52 0.99 0.51
C LEU A 19 4.48 1.76 1.35
N ALA A 20 3.34 1.14 1.66
CA ALA A 20 2.31 1.74 2.52
C ALA A 20 2.73 1.78 4.00
N VAL A 21 3.42 0.75 4.51
CA VAL A 21 3.96 0.70 5.88
C VAL A 21 4.97 1.83 6.14
N VAL A 22 5.86 2.08 5.20
CA VAL A 22 6.89 3.13 5.36
C VAL A 22 6.38 4.53 5.03
N ASN A 23 5.11 4.67 4.63
CA ASN A 23 4.55 5.91 4.09
C ASN A 23 5.43 6.49 2.97
N HIS A 24 5.76 5.67 1.97
CA HIS A 24 6.63 6.07 0.88
C HIS A 24 6.04 7.29 0.13
N PRO A 25 6.86 8.23 -0.37
CA PRO A 25 6.37 9.43 -1.08
C PRO A 25 5.40 9.15 -2.24
N LEU A 26 5.52 7.98 -2.87
CA LEU A 26 4.59 7.52 -3.91
C LEU A 26 3.19 7.24 -3.36
N VAL A 27 3.10 6.63 -2.18
CA VAL A 27 1.82 6.36 -1.50
C VAL A 27 1.20 7.66 -1.01
N ASP A 28 2.01 8.58 -0.49
CA ASP A 28 1.56 9.91 -0.08
C ASP A 28 0.97 10.69 -1.27
N ARG A 29 1.68 10.71 -2.41
CA ARG A 29 1.18 11.31 -3.66
C ARG A 29 -0.09 10.64 -4.16
N PHE A 30 -0.14 9.31 -4.18
CA PHE A 30 -1.35 8.60 -4.60
C PHE A 30 -2.55 8.97 -3.72
N ASN A 31 -2.38 8.98 -2.41
CA ASN A 31 -3.44 9.35 -1.49
C ASN A 31 -3.88 10.82 -1.65
N ARG A 32 -2.95 11.74 -1.89
CA ARG A 32 -3.26 13.15 -2.20
C ARG A 32 -4.01 13.28 -3.53
N ILE A 33 -3.62 12.53 -4.55
CA ILE A 33 -4.34 12.47 -5.83
C ILE A 33 -5.76 11.97 -5.62
N VAL A 34 -5.93 10.85 -4.92
CA VAL A 34 -7.25 10.27 -4.63
C VAL A 34 -8.12 11.24 -3.82
N LYS A 35 -7.55 11.94 -2.83
CA LYS A 35 -8.28 12.97 -2.08
C LYS A 35 -8.58 14.21 -2.91
N SER A 36 -7.74 14.57 -3.88
CA SER A 36 -7.99 15.69 -4.78
C SER A 36 -9.14 15.40 -5.75
N MET A 37 -9.36 14.13 -6.09
CA MET A 37 -10.49 13.71 -6.93
C MET A 37 -11.81 14.03 -6.22
N GLY A 38 -12.55 14.99 -6.77
CA GLY A 38 -13.81 15.47 -6.18
C GLY A 38 -13.68 16.75 -5.35
N THR A 39 -12.48 17.33 -5.26
CA THR A 39 -12.26 18.65 -4.66
C THR A 39 -11.76 19.65 -5.71
N LYS A 40 -11.75 20.94 -5.38
CA LYS A 40 -11.10 21.98 -6.20
C LYS A 40 -9.62 22.20 -5.85
N GLN A 41 -9.08 21.41 -4.91
CA GLN A 41 -7.71 21.55 -4.42
C GLN A 41 -6.76 20.68 -5.24
N THR A 42 -5.52 21.15 -5.42
CA THR A 42 -4.49 20.33 -6.05
C THR A 42 -3.93 19.33 -5.03
N PRO A 43 -3.34 18.19 -5.47
CA PRO A 43 -2.75 17.21 -4.56
C PRO A 43 -1.72 17.79 -3.59
N ASP A 44 -0.97 18.81 -4.03
CA ASP A 44 0.09 19.43 -3.22
C ASP A 44 -0.49 20.30 -2.10
N ASP A 45 -1.70 20.85 -2.28
CA ASP A 45 -2.41 21.67 -1.29
C ASP A 45 -3.11 20.85 -0.20
N ILE A 46 -3.19 19.52 -0.34
CA ILE A 46 -3.91 18.65 0.59
C ILE A 46 -3.01 18.31 1.78
N GLU A 47 -3.33 18.88 2.94
CA GLU A 47 -2.72 18.46 4.20
C GLU A 47 -3.16 17.05 4.59
N MET A 48 -2.17 16.19 4.84
CA MET A 48 -2.37 14.83 5.30
C MET A 48 -2.34 14.79 6.82
N SER A 49 -3.48 14.45 7.43
CA SER A 49 -3.54 14.16 8.86
C SER A 49 -2.82 12.86 9.22
N GLU A 50 -2.37 12.73 10.46
CA GLU A 50 -1.65 11.53 10.94
C GLU A 50 -2.52 10.26 10.91
N THR A 51 -3.84 10.39 11.07
CA THR A 51 -4.79 9.27 11.09
C THR A 51 -4.78 8.44 9.80
N PRO A 52 -4.96 9.02 8.59
CA PRO A 52 -4.87 8.26 7.34
C PRO A 52 -3.47 7.69 7.08
N ILE A 53 -2.41 8.34 7.57
CA ILE A 53 -1.05 7.75 7.53
C ILE A 53 -1.02 6.48 8.37
N LEU A 54 -1.51 6.53 9.62
CA LEU A 54 -1.56 5.36 10.51
C LEU A 54 -2.40 4.22 9.92
N ILE A 55 -3.56 4.54 9.34
CA ILE A 55 -4.41 3.55 8.66
C ILE A 55 -3.68 2.92 7.47
N GLY A 56 -2.99 3.73 6.66
CA GLY A 56 -2.16 3.25 5.55
C GLY A 56 -1.04 2.31 6.02
N ARG A 57 -0.42 2.60 7.18
CA ARG A 57 0.60 1.73 7.77
C ARG A 57 0.05 0.40 8.23
N LEU A 58 -1.07 0.42 8.97
CA LEU A 58 -1.72 -0.80 9.46
C LEU A 58 -2.23 -1.66 8.31
N GLY A 59 -2.90 -1.05 7.32
CA GLY A 59 -3.36 -1.75 6.12
C GLY A 59 -2.19 -2.33 5.31
N GLY A 60 -1.12 -1.55 5.14
CA GLY A 60 0.12 -2.00 4.51
C GLY A 60 0.71 -3.24 5.20
N ALA A 61 0.75 -3.26 6.53
CA ALA A 61 1.29 -4.39 7.29
C ALA A 61 0.47 -5.66 7.08
N VAL A 62 -0.86 -5.54 7.05
CA VAL A 62 -1.76 -6.67 6.73
C VAL A 62 -1.51 -7.19 5.33
N ILE A 63 -1.37 -6.29 4.34
CA ILE A 63 -1.09 -6.67 2.95
C ILE A 63 0.25 -7.39 2.83
N VAL A 64 1.30 -6.94 3.56
CA VAL A 64 2.60 -7.62 3.60
C VAL A 64 2.46 -9.04 4.15
N LEU A 65 1.81 -9.21 5.29
CA LEU A 65 1.62 -10.52 5.91
C LEU A 65 0.85 -11.47 4.99
N TYR A 66 -0.18 -10.96 4.31
CA TYR A 66 -0.96 -11.73 3.34
C TYR A 66 -0.12 -12.12 2.11
N GLY A 67 0.69 -11.20 1.59
CA GLY A 67 1.62 -11.46 0.48
C GLY A 67 2.67 -12.53 0.81
N ILE A 68 3.19 -12.50 2.05
CA ILE A 68 4.09 -13.55 2.56
C ILE A 68 3.35 -14.90 2.61
N GLY A 69 2.12 -14.92 3.12
CA GLY A 69 1.30 -16.13 3.17
C GLY A 69 1.09 -16.77 1.80
N ILE A 70 0.76 -15.96 0.78
CA ILE A 70 0.62 -16.42 -0.61
C ILE A 70 1.94 -16.92 -1.17
N ALA A 71 3.04 -16.19 -0.97
CA ALA A 71 4.35 -16.56 -1.50
C ALA A 71 4.86 -17.89 -0.90
N LEU A 72 4.57 -18.14 0.38
CA LEU A 72 4.94 -19.36 1.09
C LEU A 72 3.93 -20.51 0.90
N GLY A 73 2.77 -20.26 0.27
CA GLY A 73 1.72 -21.24 0.08
C GLY A 73 0.97 -21.64 1.35
N GLY A 74 0.99 -20.77 2.38
CA GLY A 74 0.20 -20.94 3.60
C GLY A 74 -1.26 -20.47 3.45
N ILE A 75 -1.58 -19.84 2.32
CA ILE A 75 -2.89 -19.35 1.89
C ILE A 75 -3.02 -19.66 0.40
#